data_AF-A0A962EFP7-F1
#
_entry.id   AF-A0A962EFP7-F1
#
_cell.length_a   1.000
_cell.length_b   1.000
_cell.length_c   1.000
_cell.angle_alpha   90.00
_cell.angle_beta   90.00
_cell.angle_gamma   90.00
#
_symmetry.space_group_name_H-M   'P 1'
#
loop_
_entity.id
_entity.type
_entity.pdbx_description
1 polymer ?
#
loop_
_entity_poly.entity_id
_entity_poly.type
_entity_poly.pdbx_seq_one_letter_code
_entity_poly.pdbx_strand_id
1 'polypeptide(L)'
;MDFLISQDLLNLIVVWLQILGAPIAVSVFVYGKFREIRDREAGTYAALSDKYEAYLQTCLAHSDLPVFDAADSGGTELTTEQNKRMQIVFCLLISMHEQAFLLYRGTRSAVRKRQWAGWEEYLDQWLSNVHLAELWPCIRSQFDADFVAFAELLIARKQPRMLPLGSPQSEPGGAMSVAED
;
A
#
# COMPACT_ATOMS: atom_id res chain seq x y z
N MET A 1 46.36 58.44 16.60
CA MET A 1 45.93 57.67 15.41
C MET A 1 45.32 56.33 15.80
N ASP A 2 45.75 55.71 16.91
CA ASP A 2 45.29 54.38 17.34
C ASP A 2 43.80 54.30 17.77
N PHE A 3 43.24 55.38 18.32
CA PHE A 3 41.82 55.41 18.73
C PHE A 3 40.85 55.39 17.55
N LEU A 4 41.17 56.09 16.45
CA LEU A 4 40.34 56.13 15.24
C LEU A 4 40.38 54.79 14.50
N ILE A 5 41.57 54.17 14.42
CA ILE A 5 41.76 52.83 13.83
C ILE A 5 40.95 51.78 14.60
N SER A 6 40.91 51.85 15.93
CA SER A 6 40.11 50.93 16.76
C SER A 6 38.60 51.05 16.51
N GLN A 7 38.08 52.28 16.35
CA GLN A 7 36.66 52.51 16.04
C GLN A 7 36.29 52.00 14.64
N ASP A 8 37.15 52.23 13.65
CA ASP A 8 36.93 51.76 12.28
C ASP A 8 36.93 50.22 12.20
N LEU A 9 37.82 49.56 12.96
CA LEU A 9 37.85 48.10 13.05
C LEU A 9 36.58 47.54 13.69
N LEU A 10 36.07 48.15 14.75
CA LEU A 10 34.81 47.74 15.39
C LEU A 10 33.63 47.89 14.43
N ASN A 11 33.55 48.99 13.70
CA ASN A 11 32.49 49.22 12.71
C ASN A 11 32.55 48.20 11.57
N LEU A 12 33.75 47.88 11.08
CA LEU A 12 33.95 46.87 10.04
C LEU A 12 33.47 45.50 10.53
N ILE A 13 33.81 45.11 11.76
CA ILE A 13 33.35 43.84 12.37
C ILE A 13 31.82 43.79 12.46
N VAL A 14 31.15 44.87 12.88
CA VAL A 14 29.68 44.93 12.97
C VAL A 14 29.03 44.77 11.59
N VAL A 15 29.57 45.46 10.57
CA VAL A 15 29.08 45.35 9.18
C VAL A 15 29.25 43.92 8.65
N TRP A 16 30.41 43.29 8.88
CA TRP A 16 30.63 41.89 8.50
C TRP A 16 29.70 40.93 9.23
N LEU A 17 29.45 41.15 10.52
CA LEU A 17 28.54 40.34 11.32
C LEU A 17 27.10 40.43 10.78
N GLN A 18 26.64 41.61 10.36
CA GLN A 18 25.32 41.77 9.76
C GLN A 18 25.23 41.14 8.36
N ILE A 19 26.26 41.32 7.54
CA ILE A 19 26.33 40.73 6.19
C ILE A 19 26.37 39.21 6.25
N LEU A 20 27.06 38.62 7.24
CA LEU A 20 27.17 37.16 7.38
C LEU A 20 26.04 36.55 8.23
N GLY A 21 25.52 37.27 9.22
CA GLY A 21 24.52 36.76 10.15
C GLY A 21 23.20 36.39 9.47
N ALA A 22 22.70 37.26 8.60
CA ALA A 22 21.45 37.01 7.87
C ALA A 22 21.54 35.79 6.93
N PRO A 23 22.53 35.64 6.02
CA PRO A 23 22.61 34.48 5.15
C PRO A 23 22.91 33.18 5.91
N ILE A 24 23.67 33.23 7.02
CA ILE A 24 23.86 32.04 7.88
C ILE A 24 22.54 31.60 8.50
N ALA A 25 21.76 32.53 9.06
CA ALA A 25 20.46 32.22 9.65
C ALA A 25 19.48 31.63 8.62
N VAL A 26 19.42 32.21 7.41
CA VAL A 26 18.61 31.69 6.31
C VAL A 26 19.09 30.30 5.89
N SER A 27 20.40 30.10 5.77
CA SER A 27 20.98 28.80 5.40
C SER A 27 20.62 27.73 6.42
N VAL A 28 20.82 27.98 7.72
CA VAL A 28 20.46 27.03 8.79
C VAL A 28 18.96 26.72 8.78
N PHE A 29 18.11 27.72 8.58
CA PHE A 29 16.66 27.52 8.48
C PHE A 29 16.28 26.64 7.29
N VAL A 30 16.87 26.90 6.12
CA VAL A 30 16.63 26.12 4.89
C VAL A 30 17.12 24.68 5.05
N TYR A 31 18.34 24.47 5.57
CA TYR A 31 18.86 23.13 5.88
C TYR A 31 17.99 22.40 6.91
N GLY A 32 17.50 23.10 7.94
CA GLY A 32 16.58 22.56 8.92
C GLY A 32 15.26 22.10 8.30
N LYS A 33 14.69 22.88 7.39
CA LYS A 33 13.46 22.52 6.66
C LYS A 33 13.66 21.33 5.73
N PHE A 34 14.78 21.27 5.00
CA PHE A 34 15.09 20.10 4.18
C PHE A 34 15.30 18.84 5.02
N ARG A 35 15.91 18.96 6.20
CA ARG A 35 16.06 17.86 7.15
C ARG A 35 14.71 17.41 7.70
N GLU A 36 13.83 18.33 8.08
CA GLU A 36 12.47 18.03 8.56
C GLU A 36 11.65 17.26 7.51
N ILE A 37 11.76 17.65 6.23
CA ILE A 37 11.11 16.93 5.13
C ILE A 37 11.67 15.51 5.00
N ARG A 38 13.00 15.35 5.01
CA ARG A 38 13.65 14.03 4.96
C ARG A 38 13.28 13.16 6.16
N ASP A 39 13.24 13.71 7.36
CA ASP A 39 12.92 12.99 8.59
C ASP A 39 11.44 12.58 8.62
N ARG A 40 10.52 13.44 8.15
CA ARG A 40 9.09 13.08 7.99
C ARG A 40 8.89 11.98 6.96
N GLU A 41 9.57 12.06 5.81
CA GLU A 41 9.53 11.00 4.81
C GLU A 41 10.09 9.69 5.38
N ALA A 42 11.26 9.73 6.04
CA ALA A 42 11.87 8.57 6.68
C ALA A 42 10.99 7.94 7.77
N GLY A 43 10.32 8.74 8.60
CA GLY A 43 9.42 8.25 9.65
C GLY A 43 8.23 7.47 9.10
N THR A 44 7.73 7.85 7.92
CA THR A 44 6.61 7.13 7.28
C THR A 44 7.05 5.78 6.71
N TYR A 45 8.28 5.69 6.18
CA TYR A 45 8.86 4.42 5.75
C TYR A 45 9.18 3.48 6.91
N ALA A 46 9.70 4.02 8.03
CA ALA A 46 9.98 3.25 9.23
C ALA A 46 8.70 2.57 9.77
N ALA A 47 7.59 3.31 9.87
CA ALA A 47 6.33 2.76 10.37
C ALA A 47 5.78 1.59 9.53
N LEU A 48 5.92 1.64 8.20
CA LEU A 48 5.51 0.54 7.32
C LEU A 48 6.45 -0.68 7.48
N SER A 49 7.75 -0.44 7.62
CA SER A 49 8.74 -1.50 7.89
C SER A 49 8.46 -2.21 9.21
N ASP A 50 8.14 -1.46 10.27
CA ASP A 50 7.83 -1.99 11.59
C ASP A 50 6.58 -2.90 11.54
N LYS A 51 5.55 -2.51 10.76
CA LYS A 51 4.37 -3.35 10.54
C LYS A 51 4.70 -4.65 9.80
N TYR A 52 5.56 -4.58 8.80
CA TYR A 52 6.00 -5.78 8.07
C TYR A 52 6.79 -6.73 8.97
N GLU A 53 7.70 -6.20 9.78
CA GLU A 53 8.43 -7.02 10.76
C GLU A 53 7.47 -7.68 11.76
N ALA A 54 6.51 -6.94 12.32
CA ALA A 54 5.51 -7.47 13.22
C ALA A 54 4.67 -8.59 12.58
N TYR A 55 4.30 -8.43 11.30
CA TYR A 55 3.65 -9.47 10.52
C TYR A 55 4.52 -10.73 10.41
N LEU A 56 5.78 -10.60 10.00
CA LEU A 56 6.69 -11.74 9.87
C LEU A 56 6.91 -12.47 11.20
N GLN A 57 7.10 -11.73 12.30
CA GLN A 57 7.23 -12.31 13.63
C GLN A 57 5.95 -13.07 14.04
N THR A 58 4.77 -12.53 13.71
CA THR A 58 3.48 -13.19 13.98
C THR A 58 3.32 -14.46 13.15
N CYS A 59 3.66 -14.43 11.86
CA CYS A 59 3.66 -15.62 11.01
C CYS A 59 4.65 -16.67 11.49
N LEU A 60 5.84 -16.26 11.97
CA LEU A 60 6.83 -17.17 12.53
C LEU A 60 6.34 -17.82 13.83
N ALA A 61 5.65 -17.07 14.69
CA ALA A 61 5.05 -17.59 15.93
C ALA A 61 3.86 -18.54 15.66
N HIS A 62 3.26 -18.45 14.48
CA HIS A 62 2.14 -19.26 14.02
C HIS A 62 2.47 -20.00 12.73
N SER A 63 3.65 -20.64 12.69
CA SER A 63 4.12 -21.40 11.53
C SER A 63 3.27 -22.63 11.20
N ASP A 64 2.31 -22.98 12.06
CA ASP A 64 1.29 -24.01 11.81
C ASP A 64 0.17 -23.55 10.87
N LEU A 65 0.11 -22.26 10.52
CA LEU A 65 -0.95 -21.68 9.70
C LEU A 65 -0.47 -21.35 8.28
N PRO A 66 -1.33 -21.48 7.24
CA PRO A 66 -1.04 -21.10 5.86
C PRO A 66 -1.14 -19.57 5.66
N VAL A 67 -0.38 -18.82 6.46
CA VAL A 67 -0.41 -17.35 6.53
C VAL A 67 0.84 -16.68 5.95
N PHE A 68 1.90 -17.43 5.65
CA PHE A 68 3.11 -16.89 5.02
C PHE A 68 3.19 -17.20 3.52
N ASP A 69 2.76 -18.39 3.11
CA ASP A 69 2.74 -18.80 1.71
C ASP A 69 1.31 -18.73 1.16
N ALA A 70 1.08 -17.79 0.24
CA ALA A 70 -0.21 -17.64 -0.40
C ALA A 70 -0.60 -18.88 -1.25
N ALA A 71 0.38 -19.65 -1.74
CA ALA A 71 0.17 -20.82 -2.58
C ALA A 71 -0.18 -22.10 -1.79
N ASP A 72 0.14 -22.15 -0.49
CA ASP A 72 -0.06 -23.34 0.37
C ASP A 72 -1.47 -23.42 1.01
N SER A 73 -2.45 -22.75 0.39
CA SER A 73 -3.78 -22.55 0.97
C SER A 73 -4.81 -23.64 0.59
N GLY A 74 -4.35 -24.73 -0.03
CA GLY A 74 -5.20 -25.85 -0.46
C GLY A 74 -5.05 -27.09 0.42
N GLY A 75 -6.13 -27.49 1.12
CA GLY A 75 -6.30 -28.86 1.62
C GLY A 75 -6.04 -29.10 3.11
N THR A 76 -5.68 -28.09 3.89
CA THR A 76 -5.48 -28.24 5.35
C THR A 76 -6.75 -27.87 6.11
N GLU A 77 -7.41 -28.85 6.73
CA GLU A 77 -8.51 -28.57 7.67
C GLU A 77 -7.95 -27.88 8.94
N LEU A 78 -8.27 -26.60 9.12
CA LEU A 78 -7.87 -25.84 10.30
C LEU A 78 -8.88 -26.03 11.44
N THR A 79 -8.36 -26.17 12.66
CA THR A 79 -9.21 -26.11 13.86
C THR A 79 -9.87 -24.73 13.99
N THR A 80 -10.95 -24.65 14.77
CA THR A 80 -11.64 -23.36 15.02
C THR A 80 -10.70 -22.29 15.60
N GLU A 81 -9.77 -22.69 16.45
CA GLU A 81 -8.77 -21.79 17.02
C GLU A 81 -7.73 -21.35 15.99
N GLN A 82 -7.24 -22.27 15.15
CA GLN A 82 -6.33 -21.95 14.05
C GLN A 82 -6.96 -20.99 13.05
N ASN A 83 -8.24 -21.19 12.71
CA ASN A 83 -8.97 -20.30 11.82
C ASN A 83 -9.06 -18.87 12.40
N LYS A 84 -9.39 -18.72 13.69
CA LYS A 84 -9.40 -17.40 14.34
C LYS A 84 -8.03 -16.72 14.33
N ARG A 85 -6.95 -17.46 14.62
CA ARG A 85 -5.59 -16.92 14.57
C ARG A 85 -5.20 -16.49 13.16
N MET A 86 -5.53 -17.31 12.16
CA MET A 86 -5.31 -17.00 10.74
C MET A 86 -6.04 -15.72 10.32
N GLN A 87 -7.30 -15.54 10.71
CA GLN A 87 -8.07 -14.34 10.40
C GLN A 87 -7.41 -13.06 10.97
N ILE A 88 -6.88 -13.13 12.20
CA ILE A 88 -6.15 -12.01 12.81
C ILE A 88 -4.90 -11.67 12.00
N VAL A 89 -4.14 -12.69 11.58
CA VAL A 89 -2.93 -12.51 10.77
C VAL A 89 -3.27 -11.88 9.41
N PHE A 90 -4.37 -12.29 8.78
CA PHE A 90 -4.85 -11.66 7.56
C PHE A 90 -5.29 -10.21 7.75
N CYS A 91 -5.96 -9.87 8.85
CA CYS A 91 -6.26 -8.48 9.16
C CYS A 91 -4.97 -7.64 9.30
N LEU A 92 -3.93 -8.19 9.93
CA LEU A 92 -2.62 -7.53 10.04
C LEU A 92 -1.97 -7.32 8.65
N LEU A 93 -2.00 -8.36 7.80
CA LEU A 93 -1.50 -8.31 6.43
C LEU A 93 -2.20 -7.21 5.61
N ILE A 94 -3.54 -7.15 5.65
CA ILE A 94 -4.30 -6.14 4.91
C ILE A 94 -4.07 -4.74 5.47
N SER A 95 -3.99 -4.58 6.80
CA SER A 95 -3.68 -3.28 7.43
C SER A 95 -2.30 -2.74 7.03
N MET A 96 -1.33 -3.62 6.78
CA MET A 96 -0.03 -3.21 6.23
C MET A 96 -0.16 -2.73 4.78
N HIS A 97 -0.91 -3.46 3.95
CA HIS A 97 -1.13 -3.08 2.55
C HIS A 97 -1.91 -1.79 2.39
N GLU A 98 -2.89 -1.53 3.25
CA GLU A 98 -3.61 -0.25 3.31
C GLU A 98 -2.65 0.91 3.55
N GLN A 99 -1.73 0.76 4.52
CA GLN A 99 -0.73 1.80 4.77
C GLN A 99 0.21 2.00 3.59
N ALA A 100 0.64 0.93 2.93
CA ALA A 100 1.39 1.03 1.70
C ALA A 100 0.59 1.80 0.63
N PHE A 101 -0.69 1.48 0.42
CA PHE A 101 -1.57 2.18 -0.52
C PHE A 101 -1.66 3.68 -0.21
N LEU A 102 -1.91 4.05 1.04
CA LEU A 102 -1.99 5.44 1.48
C LEU A 102 -0.66 6.18 1.33
N LEU A 103 0.48 5.50 1.50
CA LEU A 103 1.81 6.08 1.31
C LEU A 103 2.14 6.34 -0.17
N TYR A 104 1.73 5.44 -1.06
CA TYR A 104 2.11 5.48 -2.47
C TYR A 104 1.08 6.17 -3.38
N ARG A 105 -0.18 6.31 -2.94
CA ARG A 105 -1.22 6.98 -3.73
C ARG A 105 -0.82 8.41 -4.09
N GLY A 106 -1.01 8.79 -5.36
CA GLY A 106 -0.74 10.15 -5.84
C GLY A 106 0.75 10.53 -5.98
N THR A 107 1.69 9.60 -5.77
CA THR A 107 3.11 9.91 -5.91
C THR A 107 3.52 10.17 -7.36
N ARG A 108 4.28 11.25 -7.58
CA ARG A 108 4.87 11.58 -8.90
C ARG A 108 6.26 10.96 -9.10
N SER A 109 6.88 10.44 -8.04
CA SER A 109 8.22 9.87 -8.10
C SER A 109 8.23 8.52 -8.82
N ALA A 110 9.08 8.38 -9.84
CA ALA A 110 9.26 7.11 -10.56
C ALA A 110 9.76 5.98 -9.64
N VAL A 111 10.57 6.31 -8.62
CA VAL A 111 11.03 5.34 -7.62
C VAL A 111 9.86 4.83 -6.78
N ARG A 112 9.01 5.74 -6.28
CA ARG A 112 7.84 5.37 -5.47
C ARG A 112 6.81 4.58 -6.28
N LYS A 113 6.65 4.87 -7.57
CA LYS A 113 5.83 4.05 -8.48
C LYS A 113 6.36 2.62 -8.64
N ARG A 114 7.68 2.44 -8.76
CA ARG A 114 8.29 1.10 -8.82
C ARG A 114 8.15 0.34 -7.51
N GLN A 115 8.31 1.03 -6.37
CA GLN A 115 8.08 0.43 -5.04
C GLN A 115 6.62 -0.03 -4.90
N TRP A 116 5.67 0.79 -5.34
CA TRP A 116 4.24 0.43 -5.33
C TRP A 116 3.94 -0.82 -6.16
N ALA A 117 4.56 -0.98 -7.33
CA ALA A 117 4.29 -2.15 -8.18
C ALA A 117 4.52 -3.48 -7.45
N GLY A 118 5.57 -3.58 -6.62
CA GLY A 118 5.81 -4.78 -5.80
C GLY A 118 4.76 -4.99 -4.71
N TRP A 119 4.26 -3.91 -4.10
CA TRP A 119 3.16 -3.98 -3.13
C TRP A 119 1.83 -4.39 -3.78
N GLU A 120 1.54 -3.88 -4.99
CA GLU A 120 0.35 -4.27 -5.76
C GLU A 120 0.42 -5.75 -6.13
N GLU A 121 1.55 -6.24 -6.64
CA GLU A 121 1.74 -7.65 -6.99
C GLU A 121 1.62 -8.57 -5.76
N TYR A 122 2.18 -8.16 -4.62
CA TYR A 122 2.06 -8.92 -3.37
C TYR A 122 0.63 -8.97 -2.85
N LEU A 123 -0.09 -7.84 -2.89
CA LEU A 123 -1.52 -7.80 -2.54
C LEU A 123 -2.35 -8.69 -3.47
N ASP A 124 -2.07 -8.61 -4.77
CA ASP A 124 -2.77 -9.37 -5.82
C ASP A 124 -2.63 -10.89 -5.62
N GLN A 125 -1.45 -11.35 -5.19
CA GLN A 125 -1.20 -12.73 -4.81
C GLN A 125 -2.07 -13.15 -3.62
N TRP A 126 -2.09 -12.33 -2.56
CA TRP A 126 -2.86 -12.62 -1.35
C TRP A 126 -4.36 -12.55 -1.55
N LEU A 127 -4.87 -11.59 -2.32
CA LEU A 127 -6.30 -11.54 -2.66
C LEU A 127 -6.77 -12.77 -3.46
N SER A 128 -5.84 -13.54 -4.03
CA SER A 128 -6.13 -14.82 -4.69
C SER A 128 -6.13 -16.02 -3.74
N ASN A 129 -5.68 -15.84 -2.50
CA ASN A 129 -5.66 -16.89 -1.48
C ASN A 129 -7.10 -17.25 -1.07
N VAL A 130 -7.43 -18.53 -1.04
CA VAL A 130 -8.82 -18.98 -0.80
C VAL A 130 -9.36 -18.52 0.56
N HIS A 131 -8.54 -18.61 1.62
CA HIS A 131 -8.96 -18.24 2.96
C HIS A 131 -9.16 -16.74 3.11
N LEU A 132 -8.30 -15.93 2.47
CA LEU A 132 -8.45 -14.48 2.47
C LEU A 132 -9.66 -14.06 1.61
N ALA A 133 -9.89 -14.71 0.47
CA ALA A 133 -11.05 -14.45 -0.38
C ALA A 133 -12.38 -14.73 0.35
N GLU A 134 -12.44 -15.79 1.15
CA GLU A 134 -13.59 -16.11 2.01
C GLU A 134 -13.77 -15.11 3.16
N LEU A 135 -12.67 -14.64 3.75
CA LEU A 135 -12.67 -13.68 4.84
C LEU A 135 -12.98 -12.25 4.39
N TRP A 136 -12.58 -11.88 3.17
CA TRP A 136 -12.61 -10.52 2.65
C TRP A 136 -13.98 -9.82 2.79
N PRO A 137 -15.12 -10.44 2.44
CA PRO A 137 -16.44 -9.81 2.60
C PRO A 137 -16.75 -9.39 4.05
N CYS A 138 -16.22 -10.11 5.03
CA CYS A 138 -16.43 -9.85 6.46
C CYS A 138 -15.53 -8.72 6.98
N ILE A 139 -14.30 -8.60 6.46
CA ILE A 139 -13.31 -7.67 7.01
C ILE A 139 -13.19 -6.36 6.22
N ARG A 140 -13.58 -6.33 4.94
CA ARG A 140 -13.36 -5.17 4.06
C ARG A 140 -13.90 -3.84 4.58
N SER A 141 -14.99 -3.87 5.35
CA SER A 141 -15.63 -2.67 5.92
C SER A 141 -14.78 -1.95 6.98
N GLN A 142 -13.72 -2.60 7.49
CA GLN A 142 -12.83 -2.04 8.50
C GLN A 142 -11.74 -1.13 7.90
N PHE A 143 -11.54 -1.18 6.59
CA PHE A 143 -10.46 -0.48 5.89
C PHE A 143 -10.98 0.74 5.12
N ASP A 144 -10.04 1.61 4.72
CA ASP A 144 -10.28 2.81 3.92
C ASP A 144 -11.03 2.50 2.62
N ALA A 145 -12.03 3.33 2.30
CA ALA A 145 -12.93 3.10 1.18
C ALA A 145 -12.22 3.12 -0.19
N ASP A 146 -11.20 3.96 -0.37
CA ASP A 146 -10.42 4.01 -1.62
C ASP A 146 -9.56 2.75 -1.76
N PHE A 147 -8.98 2.28 -0.66
CA PHE A 147 -8.22 1.03 -0.64
C PHE A 147 -9.12 -0.19 -0.94
N VAL A 148 -10.31 -0.25 -0.34
CA VAL A 148 -11.29 -1.32 -0.62
C VAL A 148 -11.68 -1.31 -2.09
N ALA A 149 -12.00 -0.13 -2.66
CA ALA A 149 -12.31 -0.02 -4.08
C ALA A 149 -11.16 -0.50 -4.97
N PHE A 150 -9.92 -0.18 -4.60
CA PHE A 150 -8.73 -0.67 -5.30
C PHE A 150 -8.58 -2.20 -5.23
N ALA A 151 -8.73 -2.80 -4.05
CA ALA A 151 -8.66 -4.24 -3.87
C ALA A 151 -9.77 -4.98 -4.65
N GLU A 152 -11.00 -4.46 -4.64
CA GLU A 152 -12.12 -5.00 -5.43
C GLU A 152 -11.84 -4.93 -6.94
N LEU A 153 -11.16 -3.89 -7.43
CA LEU A 153 -10.72 -3.81 -8.83
C LEU A 153 -9.68 -4.89 -9.17
N LEU A 154 -8.75 -5.20 -8.25
CA LEU A 154 -7.79 -6.28 -8.44
C LEU A 154 -8.49 -7.65 -8.49
N ILE A 155 -9.42 -7.89 -7.57
CA ILE A 155 -10.24 -9.11 -7.54
C ILE A 155 -11.02 -9.25 -8.86
N ALA A 156 -11.67 -8.18 -9.31
CA ALA A 156 -12.45 -8.17 -10.55
C ALA A 156 -11.57 -8.40 -11.80
N ARG A 157 -10.32 -7.91 -11.81
CA ARG A 157 -9.36 -8.12 -12.91
C ARG A 157 -9.05 -9.60 -13.13
N LYS A 158 -9.08 -10.41 -12.07
CA LYS A 158 -8.81 -11.86 -12.12
C LYS A 158 -9.99 -12.70 -12.56
N GLN A 159 -11.23 -12.21 -12.38
CA GLN A 159 -12.39 -12.96 -12.83
C GLN A 159 -12.36 -13.02 -14.36
N PRO A 160 -12.34 -14.22 -14.98
CA PRO A 160 -12.50 -14.31 -16.41
C PRO A 160 -13.85 -13.66 -16.72
N ARG A 161 -13.83 -12.65 -17.60
CA ARG A 161 -15.02 -12.01 -18.12
C ARG A 161 -15.86 -13.10 -18.77
N MET A 162 -16.74 -13.74 -18.00
CA MET A 162 -17.71 -14.68 -18.52
C MET A 162 -18.59 -13.85 -19.44
N LEU A 163 -18.26 -13.86 -20.74
CA LEU A 163 -19.24 -13.55 -21.76
C LEU A 163 -20.42 -14.47 -21.47
N PRO A 164 -21.66 -13.97 -21.34
CA PRO A 164 -22.80 -14.84 -21.41
C PRO A 164 -22.73 -15.53 -22.78
N LEU A 165 -22.38 -16.81 -22.79
CA LEU A 165 -22.63 -17.69 -23.91
C LEU A 165 -24.15 -17.72 -24.06
N GLY A 166 -24.65 -16.90 -24.98
CA GLY A 166 -26.02 -17.01 -25.47
C GLY A 166 -26.26 -18.46 -25.84
N SER A 167 -27.15 -19.10 -25.09
CA SER A 167 -27.41 -20.54 -25.17
C SER A 167 -28.03 -20.90 -26.53
N PRO A 168 -27.86 -22.15 -27.00
CA PRO A 168 -28.36 -22.61 -28.29
C PRO A 168 -29.83 -23.00 -28.15
N GLN A 169 -30.72 -22.46 -28.99
CA GLN A 169 -31.93 -23.14 -29.48
C GLN A 169 -32.76 -22.23 -30.41
N SER A 170 -32.80 -22.61 -31.69
CA SER A 170 -33.96 -22.37 -32.55
C SER A 170 -33.97 -23.42 -33.66
N GLU A 171 -34.31 -24.66 -33.31
CA GLU A 171 -35.01 -25.53 -34.28
C GLU A 171 -36.50 -25.29 -34.12
N PRO A 172 -37.24 -24.94 -35.20
CA PRO A 172 -38.66 -25.18 -35.25
C PRO A 172 -38.90 -26.46 -36.05
N GLY A 173 -39.15 -27.56 -35.33
CA GLY A 173 -39.84 -28.71 -35.89
C GLY A 173 -41.34 -28.41 -36.02
N GLY A 174 -41.92 -28.74 -37.18
CA GLY A 174 -43.35 -29.01 -37.31
C GLY A 174 -44.19 -27.94 -38.01
N ALA A 175 -44.10 -27.87 -39.34
CA ALA A 175 -45.18 -27.36 -40.18
C ALA A 175 -45.88 -28.56 -40.86
N MET A 176 -46.82 -29.12 -40.11
CA MET A 176 -48.17 -29.52 -40.53
C MET A 176 -48.45 -29.66 -42.04
N SER A 177 -48.75 -30.91 -42.41
CA SER A 177 -49.54 -31.35 -43.56
C SER A 177 -50.81 -30.50 -43.76
N VAL A 178 -51.00 -29.93 -44.95
CA VAL A 178 -52.30 -29.53 -45.51
C VAL A 178 -52.29 -29.87 -47.00
N ALA A 179 -53.41 -30.43 -47.45
CA ALA A 179 -53.72 -30.96 -48.78
C ALA A 179 -53.93 -29.86 -49.87
N GLU A 180 -54.28 -30.32 -51.07
CA GLU A 180 -54.52 -29.63 -52.38
C GLU A 180 -53.26 -29.68 -53.28
N ASP A 181 -53.20 -30.38 -54.42
CA ASP A 181 -54.18 -30.95 -55.38
C ASP A 181 -53.78 -32.37 -55.83
#